data_AF-A0A258C864-F1
#
_entry.id   AF-A0A258C864-F1
#
_cell.length_a   1.000
_cell.length_b   1.000
_cell.length_c   1.000
_cell.angle_alpha   90.00
_cell.angle_beta   90.00
_cell.angle_gamma   90.00
#
_symmetry.space_group_name_H-M   'P 1'
#
loop_
_entity.id
_entity.type
_entity.pdbx_description
1 polymer ?
#
loop_
_entity_poly.entity_id
_entity_poly.type
_entity_poly.pdbx_seq_one_letter_code
_entity_poly.pdbx_strand_id
1 'polypeptide(L)'
;NLSTKLVGDLTGLVFSFILMLFVLFFLLRDHAKIVDTLHWVLPLSRSQEEALLTEAKMVARSAVLGSVLTAIAQGIAGGIAMAIVGFPGLFWGTMMAFASFIPAVGTALIWLPASLYLILTGDWGWGLFLAGWGVVVVGSIDNVLRPILMQGSSNMSTLLIFLSLIGGIQLFGLIGVIYGPIIFALTLVLLRIYTIEFKDFLEKQDNN
;
A
#
# COMPACT_ATOMS: atom_id res chain seq x y z
N ASN A 1 -16.98 21.56 -18.68
CA ASN A 1 -16.20 20.33 -18.92
C ASN A 1 -15.69 19.66 -17.64
N LEU A 2 -16.50 19.60 -16.59
CA LEU A 2 -16.18 18.84 -15.35
C LEU A 2 -16.75 17.41 -15.45
N SER A 3 -17.96 17.29 -16.00
CA SER A 3 -18.63 16.01 -16.30
C SER A 3 -17.84 15.14 -17.28
N THR A 4 -17.32 15.70 -18.37
CA THR A 4 -16.52 14.94 -19.36
C THR A 4 -15.21 14.42 -18.77
N LYS A 5 -14.59 15.15 -17.83
CA LYS A 5 -13.38 14.70 -17.12
C LYS A 5 -13.70 13.59 -16.12
N LEU A 6 -14.75 13.78 -15.31
CA LEU A 6 -15.23 12.76 -14.38
C LEU A 6 -15.59 11.43 -15.08
N VAL A 7 -16.27 11.49 -16.22
CA VAL A 7 -16.62 10.30 -17.00
C VAL A 7 -15.38 9.64 -17.60
N GLY A 8 -14.40 10.43 -18.06
CA GLY A 8 -13.10 9.92 -18.53
C GLY A 8 -12.32 9.19 -17.43
N ASP A 9 -12.21 9.78 -16.24
CA ASP A 9 -11.48 9.21 -15.10
C ASP A 9 -12.15 7.92 -14.58
N LEU A 10 -13.48 7.89 -14.49
CA LEU A 10 -14.24 6.69 -14.11
C LEU A 10 -14.02 5.56 -15.12
N THR A 11 -14.03 5.87 -16.41
CA THR A 11 -13.79 4.86 -17.47
C THR A 11 -12.37 4.32 -17.40
N GLY A 12 -11.38 5.19 -17.17
CA GLY A 12 -9.99 4.79 -16.98
C GLY A 12 -9.78 3.91 -15.76
N LEU A 13 -10.47 4.20 -14.65
CA LEU A 13 -10.44 3.39 -13.43
C LEU A 13 -11.03 2.00 -13.68
N VAL A 14 -12.21 1.91 -14.31
CA VAL A 14 -12.85 0.64 -14.65
C VAL A 14 -11.96 -0.20 -15.58
N PHE A 15 -11.40 0.41 -16.62
CA PHE A 15 -10.51 -0.28 -17.54
C PHE A 15 -9.25 -0.80 -16.83
N SER A 16 -8.61 0.04 -16.01
CA SER A 16 -7.44 -0.34 -15.22
C SER A 16 -7.75 -1.46 -14.22
N PHE A 17 -8.94 -1.43 -13.61
CA PHE A 17 -9.41 -2.47 -12.72
C PHE A 17 -9.60 -3.81 -13.45
N ILE A 18 -10.23 -3.80 -14.62
CA ILE A 18 -10.40 -5.00 -15.45
C ILE A 18 -9.03 -5.56 -15.88
N LEU A 19 -8.13 -4.69 -16.32
CA LEU A 19 -6.79 -5.08 -16.74
C LEU A 19 -5.97 -5.65 -15.57
N MET A 20 -6.09 -5.05 -14.38
CA MET A 20 -5.49 -5.57 -13.16
C MET A 20 -6.00 -6.97 -12.84
N LEU A 21 -7.32 -7.20 -12.87
CA LEU A 21 -7.92 -8.53 -12.64
C LEU A 21 -7.45 -9.54 -13.69
N PHE A 22 -7.33 -9.12 -14.95
CA PHE A 22 -6.80 -9.95 -16.02
C PHE A 22 -5.35 -10.35 -15.74
N VAL A 23 -4.46 -9.39 -15.45
CA VAL A 23 -3.06 -9.66 -15.12
C VAL A 23 -2.96 -10.57 -13.89
N LEU A 24 -3.72 -10.28 -12.83
CA LEU A 24 -3.74 -11.07 -11.60
C LEU A 24 -4.17 -12.51 -11.88
N PHE A 25 -5.21 -12.71 -12.70
CA PHE A 25 -5.67 -14.04 -13.08
C PHE A 25 -4.57 -14.85 -13.79
N PHE A 26 -3.90 -14.25 -14.79
CA PHE A 26 -2.81 -14.93 -15.50
C PHE A 26 -1.62 -15.20 -14.57
N LEU A 27 -1.28 -14.26 -13.69
CA LEU A 27 -0.20 -14.42 -12.72
C LEU A 27 -0.49 -15.57 -11.73
N LEU A 28 -1.71 -15.66 -11.21
CA LEU A 28 -2.13 -16.75 -10.32
C LEU A 28 -2.24 -18.09 -11.05
N ARG A 29 -2.75 -18.10 -12.29
CA ARG A 29 -2.89 -19.33 -13.09
C ARG A 29 -1.53 -19.88 -13.50
N ASP A 30 -0.66 -19.02 -14.01
CA ASP A 30 0.61 -19.40 -14.62
C ASP A 30 1.79 -19.32 -13.61
N HIS A 31 1.48 -19.20 -12.30
CA HIS A 31 2.47 -19.04 -11.23
C HIS A 31 3.59 -20.07 -11.31
N ALA A 32 3.28 -21.35 -11.54
CA ALA A 32 4.28 -22.42 -11.62
C ALA A 32 5.27 -22.21 -12.78
N LYS A 33 4.78 -21.82 -13.96
CA LYS A 33 5.64 -21.54 -15.12
C LYS A 33 6.47 -20.28 -14.93
N ILE A 34 5.90 -19.24 -14.32
CA ILE A 34 6.61 -18.00 -14.01
C ILE A 34 7.73 -18.29 -13.02
N VAL A 35 7.45 -19.07 -11.98
CA VAL A 35 8.41 -19.50 -10.97
C VAL A 35 9.50 -20.37 -11.59
N ASP A 36 9.17 -21.39 -12.39
CA ASP A 36 10.15 -22.23 -13.09
C ASP A 36 11.02 -21.45 -14.09
N THR A 37 10.46 -20.46 -14.78
CA THR A 37 11.24 -19.59 -15.67
C THR A 37 12.18 -18.70 -14.85
N LEU A 38 11.71 -18.19 -13.70
CA LEU A 38 12.54 -17.45 -12.76
C LEU A 38 13.70 -18.32 -12.26
N HIS A 39 13.43 -19.59 -11.93
CA HIS A 39 14.42 -20.60 -11.52
C HIS A 39 15.46 -20.87 -12.61
N TRP A 40 15.06 -20.83 -13.88
CA TRP A 40 15.97 -21.06 -15.01
C TRP A 40 16.84 -19.84 -15.35
N VAL A 41 16.30 -18.62 -15.19
CA VAL A 41 17.01 -17.37 -15.51
C VAL A 41 17.90 -16.91 -14.36
N LEU A 42 17.53 -17.18 -13.11
CA LEU A 42 18.31 -16.79 -11.94
C LEU A 42 19.38 -17.86 -11.65
N PRO A 43 20.68 -17.55 -11.69
CA PRO A 43 21.76 -18.46 -11.32
C PRO A 43 21.86 -18.57 -9.79
N LEU A 44 20.75 -18.82 -9.09
CA LEU A 44 20.72 -18.93 -7.64
C LEU A 44 20.89 -20.39 -7.21
N SER A 45 21.62 -20.60 -6.12
CA SER A 45 21.65 -21.90 -5.44
C SER A 45 20.26 -22.22 -4.86
N ARG A 46 19.90 -23.51 -4.77
CA ARG A 46 18.59 -23.95 -4.24
C ARG A 46 18.25 -23.37 -2.85
N SER A 47 19.26 -23.12 -2.01
CA SER A 47 19.09 -22.51 -0.69
C SER A 47 18.73 -21.02 -0.77
N GLN A 48 19.27 -20.26 -1.74
CA GLN A 48 18.91 -18.86 -1.97
C GLN A 48 17.50 -18.71 -2.56
N GLU A 49 17.10 -19.67 -3.38
CA GLU A 49 15.77 -19.74 -4.00
C GLU A 49 14.66 -20.04 -2.99
N GLU A 50 14.86 -21.04 -2.11
CA GLU A 50 13.93 -21.32 -1.02
C GLU A 50 13.80 -20.13 -0.05
N ALA A 51 14.92 -19.44 0.23
CA ALA A 51 14.91 -18.22 1.03
C ALA A 51 14.08 -17.12 0.34
N LEU A 52 14.27 -16.88 -0.96
CA LEU A 52 13.52 -15.88 -1.72
C LEU A 52 12.01 -16.17 -1.75
N LEU A 53 11.62 -17.42 -2.01
CA LEU A 53 10.22 -17.83 -2.02
C LEU A 53 9.58 -17.70 -0.63
N THR A 54 10.33 -18.00 0.42
CA THR A 54 9.88 -17.85 1.80
C THR A 54 9.66 -16.38 2.16
N GLU A 55 10.60 -15.51 1.80
CA GLU A 55 10.48 -14.06 1.99
C GLU A 55 9.31 -13.49 1.18
N ALA A 56 9.15 -13.88 -0.08
CA ALA A 56 8.03 -13.45 -0.91
C ALA A 56 6.67 -13.85 -0.31
N LYS A 57 6.56 -15.09 0.20
CA LYS A 57 5.37 -15.56 0.92
C LYS A 57 5.14 -14.76 2.20
N MET A 58 6.20 -14.45 2.93
CA MET A 58 6.12 -13.65 4.16
C MET A 58 5.60 -12.24 3.85
N VAL A 59 6.18 -11.57 2.84
CA VAL A 59 5.76 -10.23 2.40
C VAL A 59 4.31 -10.22 1.91
N ALA A 60 3.93 -11.20 1.07
CA ALA A 60 2.56 -11.32 0.59
C ALA A 60 1.57 -11.52 1.75
N ARG A 61 1.89 -12.42 2.69
CA ARG A 61 1.07 -12.66 3.88
C ARG A 61 0.96 -11.42 4.76
N SER A 62 2.06 -10.72 5.00
CA SER A 62 2.09 -9.48 5.78
C SER A 62 1.30 -8.36 5.10
N ALA A 63 1.32 -8.25 3.77
CA ALA A 63 0.52 -7.28 3.04
C ALA A 63 -0.99 -7.56 3.14
N VAL A 64 -1.40 -8.82 3.03
CA VAL A 64 -2.81 -9.24 3.18
C VAL A 64 -3.28 -9.02 4.63
N LEU A 65 -2.53 -9.52 5.61
CA LEU A 65 -2.86 -9.35 7.03
C LEU A 65 -2.87 -7.88 7.42
N GLY A 66 -1.91 -7.10 6.92
CA GLY A 66 -1.84 -5.66 7.15
C GLY A 66 -3.07 -4.93 6.61
N SER A 67 -3.51 -5.28 5.41
CA SER A 67 -4.71 -4.69 4.81
C SER A 67 -5.98 -5.03 5.62
N VAL A 68 -6.12 -6.27 6.07
CA VAL A 68 -7.27 -6.71 6.88
C VAL A 68 -7.27 -6.06 8.26
N LEU A 69 -6.12 -6.00 8.94
CA LEU A 69 -6.00 -5.37 10.25
C LEU A 69 -6.27 -3.85 10.18
N THR A 70 -5.75 -3.18 9.15
CA THR A 70 -6.05 -1.78 8.87
C THR A 70 -7.54 -1.57 8.64
N ALA A 71 -8.19 -2.43 7.86
CA ALA A 71 -9.62 -2.33 7.59
C ALA A 71 -10.47 -2.46 8.86
N ILE A 72 -10.13 -3.41 9.73
CA ILE A 72 -10.79 -3.58 11.03
C ILE A 72 -10.59 -2.35 11.91
N ALA A 73 -9.35 -1.85 12.03
CA ALA A 73 -9.03 -0.68 12.83
C ALA A 73 -9.77 0.58 12.35
N GLN A 74 -9.80 0.80 11.03
CA GLN A 74 -10.53 1.92 10.42
C GLN A 74 -12.05 1.78 10.57
N GLY A 75 -12.58 0.57 10.42
CA GLY A 75 -14.01 0.31 10.61
C GLY A 75 -14.46 0.55 12.05
N ILE A 76 -13.65 0.14 13.04
CA ILE A 76 -13.93 0.41 14.45
C ILE A 76 -13.83 1.91 14.75
N ALA A 77 -12.71 2.54 14.40
CA ALA A 77 -12.50 3.96 14.68
C ALA A 77 -13.54 4.85 13.97
N GLY A 78 -13.89 4.52 12.73
CA GLY A 78 -14.91 5.20 11.96
C GLY A 78 -16.32 4.94 12.49
N GLY A 79 -16.63 3.70 12.85
CA GLY A 79 -17.91 3.33 13.46
C GLY A 79 -18.16 4.02 14.81
N ILE A 80 -17.13 4.16 15.64
CA ILE A 80 -17.18 4.93 16.89
C ILE A 80 -17.49 6.40 16.60
N ALA A 81 -16.77 7.04 15.67
CA ALA A 81 -17.02 8.43 15.32
C ALA A 81 -18.44 8.65 14.78
N MET A 82 -18.92 7.74 13.94
CA MET A 82 -20.29 7.77 13.41
C MET A 82 -21.34 7.62 14.51
N ALA A 83 -21.12 6.70 15.46
CA ALA A 83 -22.01 6.50 16.61
C ALA A 83 -22.10 7.73 17.51
N ILE A 84 -20.96 8.37 17.79
CA ILE A 84 -20.89 9.59 18.62
C ILE A 84 -21.73 10.71 18.02
N VAL A 85 -21.72 10.81 16.69
CA VAL A 85 -22.40 11.86 15.93
C VAL A 85 -23.89 11.53 15.65
N GLY A 86 -24.36 10.36 16.09
CA GLY A 86 -25.76 9.96 15.99
C GLY A 86 -26.10 9.13 14.74
N PHE A 87 -25.11 8.76 13.92
CA PHE A 87 -25.31 7.82 12.82
C PHE A 87 -25.23 6.36 13.30
N PRO A 88 -25.82 5.39 12.57
CA PRO A 88 -25.67 3.97 12.87
C PRO A 88 -24.21 3.51 12.75
N GLY A 89 -23.47 3.50 13.87
CA GLY A 89 -22.03 3.26 13.89
C GLY A 89 -21.61 1.89 13.35
N LEU A 90 -22.38 0.84 13.62
CA LEU A 90 -22.08 -0.50 13.11
C LEU A 90 -22.18 -0.57 11.57
N PHE A 91 -23.21 0.05 11.00
CA PHE A 91 -23.41 0.07 9.54
C PHE A 91 -22.31 0.87 8.85
N TRP A 92 -22.09 2.12 9.28
CA TRP A 92 -21.10 2.98 8.65
C TRP A 92 -19.66 2.57 8.92
N GLY A 93 -19.37 2.01 10.10
CA GLY A 93 -18.08 1.40 10.40
C GLY A 93 -17.78 0.19 9.52
N THR A 94 -18.77 -0.66 9.27
CA THR A 94 -18.63 -1.79 8.34
C THR A 94 -18.40 -1.29 6.90
N MET A 95 -19.15 -0.29 6.46
CA MET A 95 -18.93 0.35 5.15
C MET A 95 -17.52 0.93 5.03
N MET A 96 -17.00 1.54 6.09
CA MET A 96 -15.63 2.06 6.13
C MET A 96 -14.57 0.95 6.06
N ALA A 97 -14.78 -0.17 6.74
CA ALA A 97 -13.88 -1.32 6.64
C ALA A 97 -13.84 -1.93 5.22
N PHE A 98 -14.97 -1.94 4.51
CA PHE A 98 -14.94 -2.35 3.11
C PHE A 98 -14.32 -1.28 2.22
N ALA A 99 -14.61 -0.01 2.46
CA ALA A 99 -14.07 1.06 1.66
C ALA A 99 -12.55 1.20 1.83
N SER A 100 -11.97 0.89 2.99
CA SER A 100 -10.52 0.95 3.25
C SER A 100 -9.66 0.05 2.38
N PHE A 101 -10.24 -0.94 1.70
CA PHE A 101 -9.51 -1.69 0.67
C PHE A 101 -9.09 -0.80 -0.51
N ILE A 102 -9.75 0.35 -0.69
CA ILE A 102 -9.35 1.42 -1.62
C ILE A 102 -8.37 2.35 -0.86
N PRO A 103 -7.05 2.26 -1.13
CA PRO A 103 -6.05 3.02 -0.37
C PRO A 103 -6.27 4.53 -0.49
N ALA A 104 -5.93 5.26 0.57
CA ALA A 104 -5.94 6.73 0.66
C ALA A 104 -7.30 7.44 0.51
N VAL A 105 -8.26 6.89 -0.22
CA VAL A 105 -9.52 7.55 -0.57
C VAL A 105 -10.74 6.83 -0.01
N GLY A 106 -10.65 5.52 0.22
CA GLY A 106 -11.78 4.66 0.57
C GLY A 106 -12.63 5.16 1.74
N THR A 107 -12.03 5.33 2.90
CA THR A 107 -12.75 5.78 4.10
C THR A 107 -13.22 7.24 4.00
N ALA A 108 -12.48 8.09 3.27
CA ALA A 108 -12.83 9.49 3.02
C ALA A 108 -14.13 9.63 2.23
N LEU A 109 -14.44 8.69 1.33
CA LEU A 109 -15.72 8.67 0.61
C LEU A 109 -16.93 8.56 1.53
N ILE A 110 -16.74 8.13 2.79
CA ILE A 110 -17.84 7.95 3.74
C ILE A 110 -17.88 9.09 4.76
N TRP A 111 -16.77 9.37 5.46
CA TRP A 111 -16.82 10.40 6.51
C TRP A 111 -16.93 11.83 5.96
N LEU A 112 -16.42 12.09 4.75
CA LEU A 112 -16.39 13.45 4.18
C LEU A 112 -17.79 13.92 3.75
N PRO A 113 -18.62 13.12 3.05
CA PRO A 113 -20.01 13.49 2.82
C PRO A 113 -20.83 13.56 4.11
N ALA A 114 -20.58 12.67 5.07
CA ALA A 114 -21.28 12.68 6.36
C ALA A 114 -20.96 13.93 7.19
N SER A 115 -19.71 14.38 7.21
CA SER A 115 -19.31 15.61 7.88
C SER A 115 -19.92 16.84 7.20
N LEU A 116 -19.94 16.86 5.87
CA LEU A 116 -20.58 17.92 5.10
C LEU A 116 -22.08 17.98 5.35
N TYR A 117 -22.76 16.83 5.42
CA TYR A 117 -24.19 16.75 5.74
C TYR A 117 -24.50 17.45 7.08
N LEU A 118 -23.75 17.15 8.14
CA LEU A 118 -23.95 17.74 9.47
C LEU A 118 -23.73 19.26 9.47
N ILE A 119 -22.72 19.72 8.74
CA ILE A 119 -22.46 21.17 8.60
C ILE A 119 -23.65 21.85 7.91
N LEU A 120 -24.17 21.23 6.84
CA LEU A 120 -25.31 21.77 6.09
C LEU A 120 -26.63 21.72 6.87
N THR A 121 -26.81 20.73 7.77
CA THR A 121 -27.99 20.64 8.64
C THR A 121 -27.91 21.54 9.87
N GLY A 122 -26.79 22.24 10.10
CA GLY A 122 -26.61 23.21 11.17
C GLY A 122 -25.85 22.69 12.40
N ASP A 123 -25.40 21.43 12.40
CA ASP A 123 -24.64 20.80 13.47
C ASP A 123 -23.12 20.95 13.24
N TRP A 124 -22.66 22.20 13.16
CA TRP A 124 -21.28 22.56 12.83
C TRP A 124 -20.24 21.88 13.74
N GLY A 125 -20.52 21.76 15.04
CA GLY A 125 -19.61 21.14 16.01
C GLY A 125 -19.33 19.67 15.70
N TRP A 126 -20.38 18.89 15.42
CA TRP A 126 -20.25 17.49 15.07
C TRP A 126 -19.68 17.27 13.68
N GLY A 127 -20.00 18.15 12.72
CA GLY A 127 -19.40 18.13 11.40
C GLY A 127 -17.89 18.37 11.41
N LEU A 128 -17.43 19.38 12.16
CA LEU A 128 -16.00 19.65 12.37
C LEU A 128 -15.30 18.53 13.12
N PHE A 129 -15.94 17.97 14.16
CA PHE A 129 -15.42 16.82 14.88
C PHE A 129 -15.21 15.62 13.95
N LEU A 130 -16.21 15.26 13.16
CA LEU A 130 -16.14 14.11 12.25
C LEU A 130 -15.09 14.32 11.16
N ALA A 131 -14.96 15.54 10.63
CA ALA A 131 -13.91 15.88 9.67
C ALA A 131 -12.50 15.79 10.29
N GLY A 132 -12.32 16.34 11.49
CA GLY A 132 -11.06 16.26 12.22
C GLY A 132 -10.68 14.82 12.58
N TRP A 133 -11.62 14.03 13.08
CA TRP A 133 -11.42 12.62 13.39
C TRP A 133 -11.09 11.80 12.14
N GLY A 134 -11.79 12.05 11.03
CA GLY A 134 -11.54 11.39 9.74
C GLY A 134 -10.12 11.63 9.23
N VAL A 135 -9.63 12.87 9.29
CA VAL A 135 -8.26 13.20 8.85
C VAL A 135 -7.22 12.67 9.83
N VAL A 136 -7.38 12.94 11.13
CA VAL A 136 -6.34 12.69 12.12
C VAL A 136 -6.30 11.23 12.56
N VAL A 137 -7.45 10.63 12.87
CA VAL A 137 -7.50 9.25 13.39
C VAL A 137 -7.57 8.26 12.24
N VAL A 138 -8.61 8.35 11.41
CA VAL A 138 -8.86 7.35 10.35
C VAL A 138 -7.79 7.42 9.26
N GLY A 139 -7.36 8.62 8.86
CA GLY A 139 -6.29 8.84 7.90
C GLY A 139 -4.92 8.35 8.40
N SER A 140 -4.61 8.54 9.69
CA SER A 140 -3.34 8.07 10.25
C SER A 140 -3.23 6.55 10.31
N ILE A 141 -4.34 5.83 10.47
CA ILE A 141 -4.31 4.36 10.52
C ILE A 141 -3.72 3.78 9.23
N ASP A 142 -4.14 4.25 8.04
CA ASP A 142 -3.61 3.72 6.77
C ASP A 142 -2.14 4.17 6.54
N ASN A 143 -1.78 5.36 7.03
CA ASN A 143 -0.42 5.92 6.90
C ASN A 143 0.61 5.34 7.87
N VAL A 144 0.19 4.76 8.99
CA VAL A 144 1.09 4.25 10.05
C VAL A 144 1.07 2.73 10.11
N LEU A 145 -0.13 2.14 10.09
CA LEU A 145 -0.28 0.70 10.32
C LEU A 145 0.23 -0.11 9.13
N ARG A 146 -0.01 0.37 7.90
CA ARG A 146 0.41 -0.32 6.68
C ARG A 146 1.95 -0.35 6.54
N PRO A 147 2.71 0.75 6.75
CA PRO A 147 4.17 0.69 6.77
C PRO A 147 4.76 -0.13 7.91
N ILE A 148 4.21 -0.05 9.14
CA ILE A 148 4.72 -0.83 10.28
C ILE A 148 4.56 -2.33 10.03
N LEU A 149 3.43 -2.75 9.48
CA LEU A 149 3.17 -4.17 9.17
C LEU A 149 3.93 -4.66 7.93
N MET A 150 4.39 -3.74 7.07
CA MET A 150 5.23 -4.03 5.91
C MET A 150 6.73 -3.84 6.16
N GLN A 151 7.15 -3.34 7.34
CA GLN A 151 8.55 -3.23 7.74
C GLN A 151 9.13 -4.61 8.11
N GLY A 152 9.13 -5.52 7.13
CA GLY A 152 10.06 -6.62 7.09
C GLY A 152 11.39 -6.12 6.52
N SER A 153 12.42 -6.11 7.38
CA SER A 153 13.84 -6.33 7.03
C SER A 153 14.52 -5.39 6.00
N SER A 154 14.26 -4.08 6.04
CA SER A 154 15.10 -3.13 5.30
C SER A 154 16.27 -2.61 6.15
N ASN A 155 17.49 -3.08 5.86
CA ASN A 155 18.75 -2.49 6.35
C ASN A 155 19.05 -1.11 5.69
N MET A 156 18.02 -0.35 5.34
CA MET A 156 18.19 0.98 4.74
C MET A 156 18.60 1.99 5.80
N SER A 157 19.71 2.68 5.56
CA SER A 157 20.09 3.88 6.31
C SER A 157 18.98 4.93 6.23
N THR A 158 18.78 5.70 7.30
CA THR A 158 17.81 6.80 7.39
C THR A 158 17.90 7.78 6.21
N LEU A 159 19.12 8.02 5.70
CA LEU A 159 19.34 8.88 4.54
C LEU A 159 18.73 8.29 3.25
N LEU A 160 18.83 6.97 3.05
CA LEU A 160 18.23 6.29 1.90
C LEU A 160 16.72 6.28 1.98
N ILE A 161 16.16 6.14 3.19
CA ILE A 161 14.71 6.28 3.41
C ILE A 161 14.28 7.68 3.02
N PHE A 162 14.98 8.72 3.47
CA PHE A 162 14.67 10.11 3.15
C PHE A 162 14.73 10.40 1.63
N LEU A 163 15.80 9.95 0.96
CA LEU A 163 15.94 10.10 -0.49
C LEU A 163 14.86 9.34 -1.26
N SER A 164 14.53 8.12 -0.82
CA SER A 164 13.47 7.31 -1.45
C SER A 164 12.08 7.94 -1.30
N LEU A 165 11.81 8.62 -0.17
CA LEU A 165 10.58 9.37 0.03
C LEU A 165 10.51 10.59 -0.91
N ILE A 166 11.57 11.39 -1.01
CA ILE A 166 11.60 12.56 -1.91
C ILE A 166 11.44 12.11 -3.37
N GLY A 167 12.25 11.15 -3.80
CA GLY A 167 12.21 10.62 -5.17
C GLY A 167 10.88 9.94 -5.49
N GLY A 168 10.34 9.17 -4.53
CA GLY A 168 9.03 8.54 -4.65
C GLY A 168 7.92 9.58 -4.83
N ILE A 169 7.88 10.62 -3.98
CA ILE A 169 6.88 11.69 -4.09
C ILE A 169 6.97 12.40 -5.43
N GLN A 170 8.19 12.66 -5.92
CA GLN A 170 8.41 13.35 -7.19
C GLN A 170 7.90 12.54 -8.39
N LEU A 171 8.09 11.22 -8.37
CA LEU A 171 7.75 10.33 -9.49
C LEU A 171 6.30 9.83 -9.45
N PHE A 172 5.78 9.52 -8.26
CA PHE A 172 4.50 8.83 -8.07
C PHE A 172 3.49 9.63 -7.24
N GLY A 173 3.80 10.87 -6.86
CA GLY A 173 2.95 11.70 -6.01
C GLY A 173 2.85 11.15 -4.58
N LEU A 174 1.72 11.38 -3.89
CA LEU A 174 1.55 10.96 -2.49
C LEU A 174 1.76 9.44 -2.28
N ILE A 175 1.38 8.63 -3.26
CA ILE A 175 1.54 7.16 -3.23
C ILE A 175 3.04 6.78 -3.29
N GLY A 176 3.88 7.67 -3.80
CA GLY A 176 5.33 7.55 -3.80
C GLY A 176 5.98 7.45 -2.42
N VAL A 177 5.30 7.89 -1.36
CA VAL A 177 5.72 7.64 0.04
C VAL A 177 5.80 6.14 0.34
N ILE A 178 4.96 5.34 -0.31
CA ILE A 178 4.92 3.89 -0.15
C ILE A 178 5.86 3.23 -1.17
N TYR A 179 5.76 3.60 -2.45
CA TYR A 179 6.56 2.95 -3.51
C TYR A 179 8.05 3.27 -3.45
N GLY A 180 8.42 4.48 -3.02
CA GLY A 180 9.80 4.93 -2.96
C GLY A 180 10.70 4.00 -2.12
N PRO A 181 10.40 3.79 -0.83
CA PRO A 181 11.16 2.89 0.02
C PRO A 181 11.20 1.44 -0.50
N ILE A 182 10.10 0.94 -1.07
CA ILE A 182 10.02 -0.43 -1.62
C ILE A 182 10.98 -0.60 -2.81
N ILE A 183 10.94 0.33 -3.77
CA ILE A 183 11.80 0.28 -4.96
C ILE A 183 13.28 0.38 -4.57
N PHE A 184 13.61 1.26 -3.63
CA PHE A 184 14.98 1.39 -3.13
C PHE A 184 15.43 0.13 -2.37
N ALA A 185 14.58 -0.45 -1.53
CA ALA A 185 14.89 -1.69 -0.83
C ALA A 185 15.19 -2.83 -1.81
N LEU A 186 14.36 -3.00 -2.86
CA LEU A 186 14.60 -3.99 -3.90
C LEU A 186 15.91 -3.74 -4.65
N THR A 187 16.20 -2.48 -4.99
CA THR A 187 17.46 -2.10 -5.63
C THR A 187 18.66 -2.48 -4.76
N LEU A 188 18.62 -2.22 -3.45
CA LEU A 188 19.70 -2.58 -2.54
C LEU A 188 19.86 -4.09 -2.39
N VAL A 189 18.76 -4.84 -2.37
CA VAL A 189 18.81 -6.31 -2.36
C VAL A 189 19.49 -6.83 -3.63
N LEU A 190 19.12 -6.31 -4.80
CA LEU A 190 19.75 -6.68 -6.07
C LEU A 190 21.24 -6.36 -6.08
N LEU A 191 21.63 -5.15 -5.63
CA LEU A 191 23.04 -4.77 -5.50
C LEU A 191 23.79 -5.67 -4.53
N ARG A 192 23.18 -6.05 -3.40
CA ARG A 192 23.79 -6.95 -2.43
C ARG A 192 24.00 -8.35 -3.00
N ILE A 193 23.02 -8.88 -3.73
CA ILE A 193 23.15 -10.16 -4.44
C ILE A 193 24.28 -10.07 -5.47
N TYR A 194 24.34 -8.98 -6.24
CA TYR A 194 25.42 -8.74 -7.19
C TYR A 194 26.80 -8.73 -6.51
N THR A 195 26.96 -8.04 -5.38
CA THR A 195 28.23 -8.02 -4.64
C THR A 195 28.62 -9.39 -4.10
N ILE A 196 27.66 -10.22 -3.69
CA ILE A 196 27.92 -11.58 -3.21
C ILE A 196 28.35 -12.49 -4.37
N GLU A 197 27.62 -12.44 -5.49
CA GLU A 197 27.87 -13.31 -6.65
C GLU A 197 29.18 -12.96 -7.36
N PHE A 198 29.45 -11.66 -7.55
CA PHE A 198 30.63 -11.17 -8.25
C PHE A 198 31.78 -10.82 -7.31
N LYS A 199 31.77 -11.31 -6.06
CA LYS A 199 32.76 -10.96 -5.04
C LYS A 199 34.20 -11.17 -5.55
N ASP A 200 34.48 -12.33 -6.16
CA ASP A 200 35.81 -12.67 -6.67
C ASP A 200 36.24 -11.78 -7.85
N PHE A 201 35.29 -11.32 -8.67
CA PHE A 201 35.56 -10.38 -9.76
C PHE A 201 35.87 -8.98 -9.21
N LEU A 202 35.07 -8.52 -8.24
CA LEU A 202 35.23 -7.22 -7.60
C LEU A 202 36.54 -7.15 -6.80
N GLU A 203 36.89 -8.19 -6.06
CA GLU A 203 38.17 -8.26 -5.33
C GLU A 203 39.38 -8.29 -6.27
N LYS A 204 39.26 -8.88 -7.47
CA LYS A 204 40.33 -8.81 -8.50
C LYS A 204 40.44 -7.43 -9.13
N GLN A 205 39.34 -6.69 -9.25
CA GLN A 205 39.34 -5.34 -9.80
C GLN A 205 39.96 -4.33 -8.83
N ASP A 206 39.75 -4.50 -7.53
CA ASP A 206 40.27 -3.60 -6.48
C ASP A 206 41.77 -3.82 -6.21
N ASN A 207 42.29 -5.01 -6.55
CA ASN A 207 43.69 -5.39 -6.40
C ASN A 207 44.57 -5.07 -7.63
N ASN A 208 44.03 -4.38 -8.64
CA ASN A 208 44.73 -3.93 -9.87
C ASN A 208 44.74 -2.41 -9.95
#